data_AF-A0A7Y5DBP1-F1
#
_entry.id   AF-A0A7Y5DBP1-F1
#
_cell.length_a   1.000
_cell.length_b   1.000
_cell.length_c   1.000
_cell.angle_alpha   90.00
_cell.angle_beta   90.00
_cell.angle_gamma   90.00
#
_symmetry.space_group_name_H-M   'P 1'
#
loop_
_entity.id
_entity.type
_entity.pdbx_description
1 polymer ?
#
loop_
_entity_poly.entity_id
_entity_poly.type
_entity_poly.pdbx_seq_one_letter_code
_entity_poly.pdbx_strand_id
1 'polypeptide(L)'
;MATHNNSILKEIGIKKFIPGIAWFFLVLVLIATPGYKLPKVDKWLIEISYDKIVHLGIFAVLAYLFMYPVVKSSLTRKEKWHYCIKIAISTAIWGLVTELIQKFFVPSRSFDLTDLLGDAIGGLAALIFCRIYFLKSS
;
A
#
# COMPACT_ATOMS: atom_id res chain seq x y z
N MET A 1 25.47 -2.64 21.46
CA MET A 1 24.43 -1.58 21.44
C MET A 1 23.48 -1.83 20.26
N ALA A 2 22.62 -2.86 20.34
CA ALA A 2 21.69 -3.25 19.26
C ALA A 2 20.57 -4.21 19.74
N THR A 3 19.91 -3.93 20.87
CA THR A 3 18.87 -4.84 21.43
C THR A 3 17.48 -4.21 21.54
N HIS A 4 17.28 -2.95 21.18
CA HIS A 4 16.02 -2.24 21.42
C HIS A 4 14.96 -2.38 20.30
N ASN A 5 15.26 -3.08 19.19
CA ASN A 5 14.36 -3.12 18.04
C ASN A 5 13.30 -4.24 18.11
N ASN A 6 13.58 -5.33 18.84
CA ASN A 6 12.69 -6.49 18.91
C ASN A 6 11.58 -6.34 19.97
N SER A 7 11.66 -5.34 20.86
CA SER A 7 10.64 -5.08 21.89
C SER A 7 9.45 -4.27 21.38
N ILE A 8 9.63 -3.46 20.33
CA ILE A 8 8.65 -2.47 19.87
C ILE A 8 7.46 -3.09 19.13
N LEU A 9 7.69 -4.09 18.27
CA LEU A 9 6.59 -4.82 17.61
C LEU A 9 5.76 -5.62 18.61
N LYS A 10 6.33 -5.94 19.78
CA LYS A 10 5.60 -6.58 20.88
C LYS A 10 4.60 -5.63 21.55
N GLU A 11 4.83 -4.30 21.50
CA GLU A 11 3.87 -3.31 22.02
C GLU A 11 2.64 -3.14 21.13
N ILE A 12 2.81 -3.29 19.81
CA ILE A 12 1.70 -3.16 18.86
C ILE A 12 1.16 -4.56 18.54
N GLY A 13 0.18 -5.00 19.33
CA GLY A 13 -0.44 -6.31 19.12
C GLY A 13 -0.91 -6.53 17.67
N ILE A 14 -0.53 -7.67 17.09
CA ILE A 14 -0.73 -7.98 15.66
C ILE A 14 -2.19 -7.88 15.20
N LYS A 15 -3.14 -8.07 16.12
CA LYS A 15 -4.59 -7.92 15.88
C LYS A 15 -4.94 -6.53 15.32
N LYS A 16 -4.17 -5.49 15.64
CA LYS A 16 -4.39 -4.13 15.13
C LYS A 16 -4.10 -4.01 13.63
N PHE A 17 -3.32 -4.93 13.06
CA PHE A 17 -2.99 -4.96 11.62
C PHE A 17 -3.96 -5.82 10.80
N ILE A 18 -4.96 -6.48 11.43
CA ILE A 18 -5.95 -7.31 10.72
C ILE A 18 -6.61 -6.55 9.55
N PRO A 19 -7.04 -5.28 9.70
CA PRO A 19 -7.61 -4.54 8.57
C PRO A 19 -6.64 -4.40 7.39
N GLY A 20 -5.37 -4.10 7.67
CA GLY A 20 -4.33 -4.01 6.63
C GLY A 20 -4.05 -5.36 5.97
N ILE A 21 -4.03 -6.44 6.74
CA ILE A 21 -3.86 -7.81 6.21
C ILE A 21 -5.05 -8.21 5.34
N ALA A 22 -6.27 -7.93 5.77
CA ALA A 22 -7.47 -8.19 4.97
C ALA A 22 -7.43 -7.40 3.66
N TRP A 23 -7.06 -6.12 3.71
CA TRP A 23 -6.91 -5.27 2.53
C TRP A 23 -5.79 -5.73 1.59
N PHE A 24 -4.68 -6.24 2.14
CA PHE A 24 -3.58 -6.81 1.36
C PHE A 24 -4.06 -7.97 0.46
N PHE A 25 -4.84 -8.90 1.02
CA PHE A 25 -5.40 -10.00 0.24
C PHE A 25 -6.49 -9.52 -0.74
N LEU A 26 -7.29 -8.52 -0.35
CA LEU A 26 -8.25 -7.91 -1.28
C LEU A 26 -7.54 -7.29 -2.48
N VAL A 27 -6.49 -6.50 -2.26
CA VAL A 27 -5.66 -5.91 -3.33
C VAL A 27 -5.12 -7.02 -4.22
N LEU A 28 -4.56 -8.09 -3.65
CA LEU A 28 -4.03 -9.23 -4.40
C LEU A 28 -5.09 -9.89 -5.30
N VAL A 29 -6.32 -10.06 -4.82
CA VAL A 29 -7.42 -10.62 -5.62
C VAL A 29 -7.81 -9.66 -6.74
N LEU A 30 -7.89 -8.36 -6.46
CA LEU A 30 -8.28 -7.35 -7.45
C LEU A 30 -7.28 -7.29 -8.61
N ILE A 31 -5.99 -7.18 -8.32
CA ILE A 31 -4.94 -7.12 -9.36
C ILE A 31 -4.81 -8.44 -10.14
N ALA A 32 -5.10 -9.58 -9.50
CA ALA A 32 -5.00 -10.91 -10.12
C ALA A 32 -6.21 -11.23 -11.00
N THR A 33 -7.20 -10.33 -11.04
CA THR A 33 -8.38 -10.49 -11.90
C THR A 33 -8.00 -10.27 -13.36
N PRO A 34 -8.25 -11.24 -14.26
CA PRO A 34 -7.94 -11.10 -15.67
C PRO A 34 -8.73 -9.96 -16.33
N GLY A 35 -8.06 -9.18 -17.16
CA GLY A 35 -8.65 -7.98 -17.80
C GLY A 35 -9.88 -8.26 -18.67
N TYR A 36 -10.01 -9.47 -19.24
CA TYR A 36 -11.14 -9.84 -20.11
C TYR A 36 -12.50 -9.96 -19.38
N LYS A 37 -12.52 -9.96 -18.04
CA LYS A 37 -13.75 -10.00 -17.22
C LYS A 37 -14.33 -8.62 -16.91
N LEU A 38 -13.66 -7.54 -17.32
CA LEU A 38 -14.12 -6.17 -17.07
C LEU A 38 -15.18 -5.76 -18.12
N PRO A 39 -16.25 -5.04 -17.72
CA PRO A 39 -17.31 -4.61 -18.63
C PRO A 39 -16.76 -3.74 -19.77
N LYS A 40 -17.20 -4.03 -20.99
CA LYS A 40 -16.83 -3.30 -22.22
C LYS A 40 -17.55 -1.95 -22.27
N VAL A 41 -17.12 -0.99 -21.46
CA VAL A 41 -17.49 0.42 -21.57
C VAL A 41 -16.39 1.14 -22.38
N ASP A 42 -16.72 2.26 -23.04
CA ASP A 42 -15.91 2.89 -24.09
C ASP A 42 -14.39 2.85 -23.83
N LYS A 43 -13.70 2.07 -24.67
CA LYS A 43 -12.36 1.47 -24.45
C LYS A 43 -11.23 2.42 -24.07
N TRP A 44 -11.33 3.72 -24.33
CA TRP A 44 -10.21 4.66 -24.21
C TRP A 44 -10.22 5.45 -22.89
N LEU A 45 -11.38 5.73 -22.30
CA LEU A 45 -11.50 6.51 -21.06
C LEU A 45 -11.35 5.66 -19.79
N ILE A 46 -11.64 4.37 -19.87
CA ILE A 46 -11.65 3.47 -18.71
C ILE A 46 -10.33 2.70 -18.57
N GLU A 47 -9.75 2.20 -19.67
CA GLU A 47 -8.50 1.42 -19.60
C GLU A 47 -7.29 2.25 -19.17
N ILE A 48 -7.26 3.55 -19.45
CA ILE A 48 -6.06 4.39 -19.22
C ILE A 48 -6.19 5.30 -18.00
N SER A 49 -7.39 5.62 -17.52
CA SER A 49 -7.57 6.61 -16.44
C SER A 49 -8.17 6.02 -15.15
N TYR A 50 -9.07 5.04 -15.27
CA TYR A 50 -9.71 4.44 -14.11
C TYR A 50 -8.79 3.46 -13.37
N ASP A 51 -8.10 2.56 -14.10
CA ASP A 51 -7.17 1.58 -13.50
C ASP A 51 -6.08 2.30 -12.68
N LYS A 52 -5.55 3.42 -13.21
CA LYS A 52 -4.49 4.19 -12.57
C LYS A 52 -4.89 4.88 -11.27
N ILE A 53 -6.08 5.48 -11.25
CA ILE A 53 -6.62 6.11 -10.03
C ILE A 53 -6.95 5.04 -8.98
N VAL A 54 -7.43 3.88 -9.44
CA VAL A 54 -7.69 2.72 -8.57
C VAL A 54 -6.40 2.23 -7.94
N HIS A 55 -5.32 2.02 -8.70
CA HIS A 55 -4.01 1.61 -8.18
C HIS A 55 -3.50 2.57 -7.10
N LEU A 56 -3.48 3.88 -7.39
CA LEU A 56 -3.13 4.90 -6.41
C LEU A 56 -4.00 4.80 -5.14
N GLY A 57 -5.32 4.70 -5.30
CA GLY A 57 -6.28 4.65 -4.20
C GLY A 57 -6.13 3.40 -3.33
N ILE A 58 -6.10 2.21 -3.93
CA ILE A 58 -6.04 0.94 -3.19
C ILE A 58 -4.71 0.77 -2.47
N PHE A 59 -3.60 1.23 -3.05
CA PHE A 59 -2.28 1.18 -2.40
C PHE A 59 -2.12 2.29 -1.34
N ALA A 60 -2.76 3.45 -1.51
CA ALA A 60 -2.83 4.45 -0.45
C ALA A 60 -3.59 3.93 0.78
N VAL A 61 -4.75 3.29 0.57
CA VAL A 61 -5.51 2.66 1.67
C VAL A 61 -4.70 1.53 2.30
N LEU A 62 -4.03 0.70 1.50
CA LEU A 62 -3.15 -0.37 1.99
C LEU A 62 -2.08 0.20 2.93
N ALA A 63 -1.30 1.17 2.45
CA ALA A 63 -0.25 1.80 3.24
C ALA A 63 -0.80 2.44 4.52
N TYR A 64 -1.91 3.18 4.41
CA TYR A 64 -2.55 3.82 5.57
C TYR A 64 -2.99 2.81 6.62
N LEU A 65 -3.62 1.70 6.23
CA LEU A 65 -4.08 0.66 7.17
C LEU A 65 -2.92 0.01 7.93
N PHE A 66 -1.75 -0.13 7.31
CA PHE A 66 -0.54 -0.59 8.00
C PHE A 66 0.13 0.51 8.84
N MET A 67 0.06 1.77 8.43
CA MET A 67 0.60 2.89 9.21
C MET A 67 -0.27 3.25 10.42
N TYR A 68 -1.59 3.01 10.36
CA TYR A 68 -2.53 3.45 11.38
C TYR A 68 -2.23 2.91 12.79
N PRO A 69 -1.98 1.59 12.98
CA PRO A 69 -1.58 1.06 14.29
C PRO A 69 -0.27 1.67 14.82
N VAL A 70 0.66 2.02 13.92
CA VAL A 70 1.94 2.64 14.26
C VAL A 70 1.74 4.07 14.73
N VAL A 71 1.00 4.90 14.01
CA VAL A 71 0.80 6.31 14.41
C VAL A 71 -0.02 6.44 15.70
N LYS A 72 -0.87 5.46 16.00
CA LYS A 72 -1.68 5.37 17.23
C LYS A 72 -1.00 4.65 18.40
N SER A 73 0.22 4.16 18.25
CA SER A 73 0.95 3.50 19.35
C SER A 73 1.57 4.49 20.33
N SER A 74 2.13 3.97 21.43
CA SER A 74 2.95 4.66 22.43
C SER A 74 4.32 5.12 21.92
N LEU A 75 4.69 4.78 20.68
CA LEU A 75 6.02 5.04 20.17
C LEU A 75 6.36 6.53 20.09
N THR A 76 7.65 6.82 20.20
CA THR A 76 8.15 8.17 19.98
C THR A 76 7.87 8.61 18.53
N ARG A 77 7.78 9.92 18.31
CA ARG A 77 7.56 10.48 16.98
C ARG A 77 8.60 10.01 15.95
N LYS A 78 9.87 9.92 16.37
CA LYS A 78 10.97 9.48 15.51
C LYS A 78 10.80 8.02 15.09
N GLU A 79 10.41 7.15 16.01
CA GLU A 79 10.12 5.74 15.71
C GLU A 79 8.90 5.60 14.81
N LYS A 80 7.80 6.31 15.10
CA LYS A 80 6.61 6.33 14.25
C LYS A 80 6.95 6.72 12.81
N TRP A 81 7.73 7.79 12.65
CA TRP A 81 8.17 8.25 11.33
C TRP A 81 9.03 7.20 10.61
N HIS A 82 9.98 6.58 11.32
CA HIS A 82 10.83 5.51 10.79
C HIS A 82 10.01 4.30 10.30
N TYR A 83 9.05 3.84 11.10
CA TYR A 83 8.17 2.73 10.71
C TYR A 83 7.23 3.10 9.55
N CYS A 84 6.68 4.32 9.53
CA CYS A 84 5.85 4.76 8.41
C CYS A 84 6.67 4.81 7.10
N ILE A 85 7.91 5.28 7.11
CA ILE A 85 8.79 5.23 5.93
C ILE A 85 9.01 3.78 5.48
N LYS A 86 9.30 2.86 6.41
CA LYS A 86 9.47 1.44 6.07
C LYS A 86 8.21 0.87 5.42
N ILE A 87 7.04 1.18 5.96
CA ILE A 87 5.76 0.73 5.39
C ILE A 87 5.58 1.28 3.98
N ALA A 88 5.84 2.57 3.74
CA ALA A 88 5.73 3.16 2.40
C ALA A 88 6.67 2.48 1.39
N ILE A 89 7.92 2.20 1.78
CA ILE A 89 8.87 1.46 0.94
C ILE A 89 8.37 0.03 0.69
N SER A 90 7.88 -0.66 1.72
CA SER A 90 7.30 -2.00 1.58
C SER A 90 6.07 -2.00 0.66
N THR A 91 5.23 -0.96 0.71
CA THR A 91 4.09 -0.79 -0.21
C THR A 91 4.56 -0.63 -1.66
N ALA A 92 5.60 0.16 -1.93
CA ALA A 92 6.16 0.31 -3.27
C ALA A 92 6.80 -0.99 -3.79
N ILE A 93 7.52 -1.71 -2.92
CA ILE A 93 8.05 -3.05 -3.25
C ILE A 93 6.90 -4.02 -3.54
N TRP A 94 5.82 -3.96 -2.76
CA TRP A 94 4.65 -4.78 -3.02
C TRP A 94 4.00 -4.43 -4.37
N GLY A 95 3.87 -3.14 -4.71
CA GLY A 95 3.41 -2.70 -6.04
C GLY A 95 4.25 -3.27 -7.19
N LEU A 96 5.57 -3.31 -7.04
CA LEU A 96 6.44 -3.98 -8.00
C LEU A 96 6.18 -5.48 -8.08
N VAL A 97 6.00 -6.15 -6.94
CA VAL A 97 5.71 -7.58 -6.91
C VAL A 97 4.36 -7.87 -7.58
N THR A 98 3.36 -7.03 -7.39
CA THR A 98 2.03 -7.18 -7.99
C THR A 98 2.06 -7.05 -9.51
N GLU A 99 2.83 -6.10 -10.04
CA GLU A 99 3.09 -5.96 -11.48
C GLU A 99 3.81 -7.19 -12.06
N LEU A 100 4.77 -7.75 -11.33
CA LEU A 100 5.44 -8.99 -11.74
C LEU A 100 4.48 -10.18 -11.71
N ILE A 101 3.60 -10.26 -10.70
CA ILE A 101 2.56 -11.29 -10.63
C ILE A 101 1.64 -11.18 -11.84
N GLN A 102 1.18 -9.98 -12.17
CA GLN A 102 0.33 -9.75 -13.34
C GLN A 102 1.03 -10.15 -14.64
N LYS A 103 2.28 -9.72 -14.83
CA LYS A 103 3.09 -10.05 -16.02
C LYS A 103 3.27 -11.56 -16.24
N PHE A 104 3.53 -12.32 -15.18
CA PHE A 104 3.94 -13.72 -15.31
C PHE A 104 2.81 -14.73 -15.06
N PHE A 105 1.77 -14.36 -14.32
CA PHE A 105 0.75 -15.31 -13.84
C PHE A 105 -0.68 -14.93 -14.19
N VAL A 106 -0.96 -13.71 -14.66
CA VAL A 106 -2.33 -13.27 -14.99
C VAL A 106 -2.49 -13.15 -16.50
N PRO A 107 -3.25 -14.04 -17.16
CA PRO A 107 -3.53 -13.91 -18.58
C PRO A 107 -4.17 -12.56 -18.89
N SER A 108 -3.81 -11.98 -20.04
CA SER A 108 -4.28 -10.67 -20.52
C SER A 108 -3.92 -9.47 -19.62
N ARG A 109 -2.94 -9.59 -18.73
CA ARG A 109 -2.30 -8.44 -18.06
C ARG A 109 -0.84 -8.34 -18.50
N SER A 110 -0.34 -7.12 -18.58
CA SER A 110 1.05 -6.79 -18.89
C SER A 110 1.61 -5.92 -17.78
N PHE A 111 2.94 -5.91 -17.66
CA PHE A 111 3.62 -4.96 -16.78
C PHE A 111 3.40 -3.53 -17.27
N ASP A 112 2.93 -2.66 -16.39
CA ASP A 112 2.74 -1.24 -16.64
C ASP A 112 3.54 -0.41 -15.61
N LEU A 113 4.52 0.35 -16.14
CA LEU A 113 5.32 1.23 -15.30
C LEU A 113 4.47 2.33 -14.63
N THR A 114 3.37 2.74 -15.25
CA THR A 114 2.48 3.75 -14.70
C THR A 114 1.65 3.23 -13.53
N ASP A 115 1.30 1.95 -13.51
CA ASP A 115 0.64 1.31 -12.36
C ASP A 115 1.62 1.17 -11.19
N LEU A 116 2.87 0.75 -11.46
CA LEU A 116 3.94 0.78 -10.45
C LEU A 116 4.14 2.18 -9.82
N LEU A 117 4.11 3.23 -10.66
CA LEU A 117 4.18 4.61 -10.18
C LEU A 117 2.94 4.98 -9.35
N GLY A 118 1.75 4.57 -9.78
CA GLY A 118 0.50 4.74 -9.04
C GLY A 118 0.57 4.13 -7.65
N ASP A 119 1.03 2.88 -7.55
CA ASP A 119 1.20 2.15 -6.30
C ASP A 119 2.17 2.84 -5.33
N ALA A 120 3.32 3.28 -5.86
CA ALA A 120 4.32 4.00 -5.09
C ALA A 120 3.82 5.38 -4.63
N ILE A 121 3.12 6.11 -5.49
CA ILE A 121 2.49 7.39 -5.17
C ILE A 121 1.40 7.21 -4.12
N GLY A 122 0.61 6.14 -4.19
CA GLY A 122 -0.38 5.80 -3.17
C GLY A 122 0.26 5.62 -1.79
N GLY A 123 1.34 4.83 -1.72
CA GLY A 123 2.11 4.65 -0.48
C GLY A 123 2.70 5.97 0.06
N LEU A 124 3.22 6.82 -0.84
CA LEU A 124 3.74 8.14 -0.48
C LEU A 124 2.63 9.09 0.01
N ALA A 125 1.46 9.07 -0.64
CA ALA A 125 0.31 9.87 -0.25
C ALA A 125 -0.15 9.52 1.17
N ALA A 126 -0.23 8.23 1.51
CA ALA A 126 -0.52 7.77 2.86
C ALA A 126 0.54 8.23 3.87
N LEU A 127 1.82 8.16 3.51
CA LEU A 127 2.91 8.64 4.36
C LEU A 127 2.81 10.15 4.65
N ILE A 128 2.55 10.96 3.62
CA ILE A 128 2.37 12.41 3.75
C ILE A 128 1.15 12.72 4.60
N PHE A 129 0.03 12.02 4.37
CA PHE A 129 -1.16 12.13 5.19
C PHE A 129 -0.84 11.84 6.66
N CYS A 130 -0.19 10.71 6.94
CA CYS A 130 0.18 10.36 8.31
C CYS A 130 1.11 11.39 8.95
N ARG A 131 2.04 11.96 8.17
CA ARG A 131 2.93 13.02 8.62
C ARG A 131 2.17 14.28 9.04
N ILE A 132 1.22 14.73 8.23
CA ILE A 132 0.48 15.97 8.45
C ILE A 132 -0.50 15.83 9.62
N TYR A 133 -1.25 14.73 9.70
CA TYR A 133 -2.36 14.59 10.64
C TYR A 133 -2.00 13.93 11.97
N PHE A 134 -0.94 13.11 12.03
CA PHE A 134 -0.57 12.40 13.27
C PHE A 134 0.83 12.73 13.78
N LEU A 135 1.73 13.24 12.92
CA LEU A 135 3.13 13.45 13.26
C LEU A 135 3.58 14.91 13.09
N LYS A 136 2.67 15.86 12.87
CA LYS A 136 2.96 17.30 12.91
C LYS A 136 2.83 17.78 14.36
N SER A 137 3.88 18.43 14.85
CA SER A 137 4.08 18.74 16.28
C SER A 137 3.08 19.78 16.79
N SER A 138 2.60 19.57 18.02
CA SER A 138 2.61 20.60 19.07
C SER A 138 4.05 20.92 19.47
#